data_AF-A0A175QBS8-F1
#
_entry.id   AF-A0A175QBS8-F1
#
_cell.length_a   1.000
_cell.length_b   1.000
_cell.length_c   1.000
_cell.angle_alpha   90.00
_cell.angle_beta   90.00
_cell.angle_gamma   90.00
#
_symmetry.space_group_name_H-M   'P 1'
#
loop_
_entity.id
_entity.type
_entity.pdbx_description
1 polymer ?
#
loop_
_entity_poly.entity_id
_entity_poly.type
_entity_poly.pdbx_seq_one_letter_code
_entity_poly.pdbx_strand_id
1 'polypeptide(L)'
;RGEALFFKPFPKQAELSCAGCHIPGGTFNDQVRHDVGSGGLVKTPTLLNANFNAPYFHDGRYDTYEQVVEHFDRVFDLELSTQDVQDLVAYLNAVGDGERPFDKDGVVLRMKEVLELSSVLEAAIPAADTAVVSLAVTGVGAELRELTEHIPDIRNTSIGGKDQPLAAREILKDRVPTLRRIDLEVAAGHIDEAMTEYRRFAQLVNFDVPVALKKAEPWSLFNSNVHQAHYTALGRMLPVTSGQSQ
;
A
#
# COMPACT_ATOMS: atom_id res chain seq x y z
N ARG A 1 -3.87 28.08 -7.42
CA ARG A 1 -2.87 28.08 -8.52
C ARG A 1 -2.39 26.66 -8.80
N GLY A 2 -1.81 25.96 -7.80
CA GLY A 2 -1.43 24.55 -7.94
C GLY A 2 -2.56 23.62 -8.38
N GLU A 3 -3.76 23.79 -7.82
CA GLU A 3 -4.95 23.06 -8.28
C GLU A 3 -5.18 23.20 -9.79
N ALA A 4 -5.15 24.43 -10.32
CA ALA A 4 -5.34 24.64 -11.76
C ALA A 4 -4.29 23.92 -12.61
N LEU A 5 -3.04 23.85 -12.14
CA LEU A 5 -1.98 23.07 -12.80
C LEU A 5 -2.23 21.57 -12.71
N PHE A 6 -2.76 21.08 -11.59
CA PHE A 6 -3.07 19.67 -11.37
C PHE A 6 -4.14 19.15 -12.33
N PHE A 7 -5.11 19.99 -12.70
CA PHE A 7 -6.14 19.68 -13.69
C PHE A 7 -5.73 19.99 -15.13
N LYS A 8 -4.61 20.70 -15.35
CA LYS A 8 -4.17 21.12 -16.67
C LYS A 8 -3.77 19.90 -17.51
N PRO A 9 -4.28 19.76 -18.76
CA PRO A 9 -3.81 18.75 -19.69
C PRO A 9 -2.30 18.84 -19.93
N PHE A 10 -1.65 17.68 -20.09
CA PHE A 10 -0.21 17.65 -20.39
C PHE A 10 0.05 18.21 -21.79
N PRO A 11 1.12 19.02 -21.99
CA PRO A 11 1.35 19.73 -23.25
C PRO A 11 1.41 18.83 -24.49
N LYS A 12 1.98 17.62 -24.34
CA LYS A 12 2.19 16.66 -25.44
C LYS A 12 1.20 15.49 -25.44
N GLN A 13 0.36 15.39 -24.41
CA GLN A 13 -0.63 14.31 -24.20
C GLN A 13 -1.88 14.91 -23.55
N ALA A 14 -2.69 15.61 -24.35
CA ALA A 14 -3.80 16.42 -23.85
C ALA A 14 -4.94 15.60 -23.21
N GLU A 15 -4.92 14.28 -23.38
CA GLU A 15 -5.80 13.33 -22.72
C GLU A 15 -5.38 13.00 -21.28
N LEU A 16 -4.16 13.37 -20.86
CA LEU A 16 -3.63 13.12 -19.53
C LEU A 16 -3.53 14.41 -18.71
N SER A 17 -3.72 14.27 -17.40
CA SER A 17 -3.44 15.28 -16.38
C SER A 17 -3.15 14.59 -15.05
N CYS A 18 -2.61 15.30 -14.05
CA CYS A 18 -2.43 14.72 -12.72
C CYS A 18 -3.77 14.25 -12.14
N ALA A 19 -4.83 15.03 -12.33
CA ALA A 19 -6.19 14.72 -11.93
C ALA A 19 -6.81 13.52 -12.68
N GLY A 20 -6.24 13.10 -13.82
CA GLY A 20 -6.69 11.93 -14.57
C GLY A 20 -6.49 10.62 -13.82
N CYS A 21 -5.35 10.46 -13.13
CA CYS A 21 -5.09 9.30 -12.28
C CYS A 21 -5.44 9.58 -10.82
N HIS A 22 -5.14 10.78 -10.32
CA HIS A 22 -5.43 11.19 -8.94
C HIS A 22 -6.75 11.96 -8.85
N ILE A 23 -7.86 11.24 -9.06
CA ILE A 23 -9.19 11.80 -9.26
C ILE A 23 -9.71 12.52 -7.99
N PRO A 24 -9.88 13.85 -8.02
CA PRO A 24 -10.43 14.60 -6.89
C PRO A 24 -11.92 14.31 -6.66
N GLY A 25 -12.36 14.39 -5.40
CA GLY A 25 -13.75 14.06 -4.99
C GLY A 25 -13.98 12.59 -4.63
N GLY A 26 -12.98 11.73 -4.84
CA GLY A 26 -12.91 10.36 -4.31
C GLY A 26 -11.73 10.19 -3.33
N THR A 27 -11.04 9.05 -3.39
CA THR A 27 -9.82 8.78 -2.60
C THR A 27 -8.54 9.26 -3.29
N PHE A 28 -8.62 10.25 -4.19
CA PHE A 28 -7.49 10.79 -4.95
C PHE A 28 -6.64 9.72 -5.67
N ASN A 29 -7.31 8.71 -6.21
CA ASN A 29 -6.75 7.68 -7.07
C ASN A 29 -7.85 7.08 -7.96
N ASP A 30 -7.46 6.38 -9.00
CA ASP A 30 -8.36 5.73 -9.97
C ASP A 30 -8.43 4.20 -9.80
N GLN A 31 -7.70 3.64 -8.83
CA GLN A 31 -7.55 2.20 -8.59
C GLN A 31 -6.94 1.41 -9.78
N VAL A 32 -6.38 2.08 -10.79
CA VAL A 32 -5.76 1.45 -11.97
C VAL A 32 -4.24 1.39 -11.79
N ARG A 33 -3.58 0.50 -12.56
CA ARG A 33 -2.11 0.41 -12.60
C ARG A 33 -1.58 1.07 -13.87
N HIS A 34 -0.60 1.95 -13.72
CA HIS A 34 -0.01 2.73 -14.82
C HIS A 34 1.50 2.57 -14.87
N ASP A 35 2.08 2.73 -16.05
CA ASP A 35 3.52 2.93 -16.18
C ASP A 35 3.82 4.40 -15.96
N VAL A 36 4.57 4.70 -14.90
CA VAL A 36 4.95 6.07 -14.51
C VAL A 36 6.43 6.33 -14.76
N GLY A 37 7.07 5.56 -15.63
CA GLY A 37 8.49 5.70 -15.94
C GLY A 37 9.40 5.15 -14.85
N SER A 38 8.92 4.14 -14.11
CA SER A 38 9.67 3.50 -13.02
C SER A 38 10.09 2.06 -13.28
N GLY A 39 9.81 1.54 -14.48
CA GLY A 39 10.17 0.16 -14.87
C GLY A 39 9.09 -0.88 -14.57
N GLY A 40 7.82 -0.48 -14.50
CA GLY A 40 6.69 -1.39 -14.34
C GLY A 40 5.37 -0.69 -14.08
N LEU A 41 4.27 -1.47 -14.09
CA LEU A 41 2.93 -0.97 -13.79
C LEU A 41 2.70 -0.89 -12.28
N VAL A 42 2.33 0.29 -11.79
CA VAL A 42 2.13 0.57 -10.37
C VAL A 42 0.73 1.12 -10.15
N LYS A 43 0.08 0.69 -9.06
CA LYS A 43 -1.26 1.17 -8.72
C LYS A 43 -1.16 2.63 -8.28
N THR A 44 -2.07 3.48 -8.74
CA THR A 44 -2.15 4.87 -8.31
C THR A 44 -2.38 4.95 -6.80
N PRO A 45 -1.46 5.51 -5.99
CA PRO A 45 -1.67 5.70 -4.56
C PRO A 45 -2.66 6.84 -4.31
N THR A 46 -3.32 6.81 -3.15
CA THR A 46 -4.10 7.96 -2.67
C THR A 46 -3.17 9.14 -2.35
N LEU A 47 -3.61 10.37 -2.66
CA LEU A 47 -2.94 11.59 -2.18
C LEU A 47 -3.43 12.03 -0.80
N LEU A 48 -4.54 11.49 -0.30
CA LEU A 48 -5.03 11.81 1.05
C LEU A 48 -4.06 11.29 2.11
N ASN A 49 -3.75 12.14 3.10
CA ASN A 49 -2.75 11.87 4.17
C ASN A 49 -1.34 11.54 3.66
N ALA A 50 -1.04 11.78 2.39
CA ALA A 50 0.24 11.41 1.80
C ALA A 50 1.43 12.14 2.45
N ASN A 51 1.21 13.29 3.11
CA ASN A 51 2.27 14.03 3.84
C ASN A 51 2.95 13.19 4.94
N PHE A 52 2.27 12.14 5.42
CA PHE A 52 2.78 11.27 6.48
C PHE A 52 3.41 9.96 5.97
N ASN A 53 3.38 9.72 4.66
CA ASN A 53 3.73 8.44 4.05
C ASN A 53 5.00 8.52 3.19
N ALA A 54 5.79 9.59 3.34
CA ALA A 54 7.11 9.67 2.70
C ALA A 54 8.07 8.59 3.24
N PRO A 55 9.06 8.16 2.44
CA PRO A 55 9.33 8.52 1.04
C PRO A 55 8.28 8.01 0.04
N TYR A 56 8.10 8.80 -1.00
CA TYR A 56 7.13 8.66 -2.08
C TYR A 56 7.64 7.74 -3.20
N PHE A 57 6.69 7.35 -4.08
CA PHE A 57 6.79 6.26 -5.05
C PHE A 57 6.75 4.86 -4.41
N HIS A 58 6.28 3.88 -5.18
CA HIS A 58 6.23 2.44 -4.81
C HIS A 58 7.61 1.85 -4.45
N ASP A 59 8.69 2.50 -4.86
CA ASP A 59 10.08 2.14 -4.58
C ASP A 59 10.81 3.21 -3.77
N GLY A 60 10.07 4.13 -3.13
CA GLY A 60 10.55 5.08 -2.13
C GLY A 60 11.72 5.95 -2.57
N ARG A 61 11.93 6.15 -3.87
CA ARG A 61 13.11 6.86 -4.40
C ARG A 61 13.06 8.38 -4.18
N TYR A 62 11.93 8.92 -3.71
CA TYR A 62 11.71 10.35 -3.54
C TYR A 62 11.30 10.70 -2.12
N ASP A 63 12.06 11.55 -1.44
CA ASP A 63 11.76 12.01 -0.08
C ASP A 63 10.76 13.17 -0.06
N THR A 64 10.58 13.88 -1.18
CA THR A 64 9.74 15.08 -1.27
C THR A 64 8.80 15.06 -2.47
N TYR A 65 7.66 15.77 -2.38
CA TYR A 65 6.79 15.98 -3.54
C TYR A 65 7.49 16.73 -4.67
N GLU A 66 8.44 17.61 -4.36
CA GLU A 66 9.22 18.33 -5.38
C GLU A 66 9.94 17.35 -6.30
N GLN A 67 10.61 16.34 -5.74
CA GLN A 67 11.29 15.31 -6.52
C GLN A 67 10.30 14.46 -7.35
N VAL A 68 9.10 14.21 -6.83
CA VAL A 68 8.03 13.50 -7.56
C VAL A 68 7.53 14.34 -8.75
N VAL A 69 7.27 15.63 -8.52
CA VAL A 69 6.81 16.56 -9.57
C VAL A 69 7.88 16.70 -10.65
N GLU A 70 9.15 16.89 -10.26
CA GLU A 70 10.27 16.96 -11.20
C GLU A 70 10.46 15.67 -12.01
N HIS A 71 10.18 14.49 -11.42
CA HIS A 71 10.17 13.23 -12.17
C HIS A 71 9.12 13.24 -13.27
N PHE A 72 7.88 13.61 -12.94
CA PHE A 72 6.81 13.66 -13.92
C PHE A 72 6.99 14.76 -14.96
N ASP A 73 7.58 15.91 -14.59
CA ASP A 73 7.98 16.95 -15.54
C ASP A 73 8.93 16.41 -16.59
N ARG A 74 9.95 15.63 -16.19
CA ARG A 74 10.88 14.98 -17.13
C ARG A 74 10.25 13.85 -17.95
N VAL A 75 9.42 13.01 -17.33
CA VAL A 75 8.81 11.83 -17.99
C VAL A 75 7.77 12.24 -19.03
N PHE A 76 6.95 13.23 -18.72
CA PHE A 76 5.86 13.68 -19.60
C PHE A 76 6.15 14.97 -20.35
N ASP A 77 7.34 15.56 -20.15
CA ASP A 77 7.79 16.80 -20.77
C ASP A 77 6.76 17.94 -20.57
N LEU A 78 6.49 18.23 -19.30
CA LEU A 78 5.41 19.12 -18.88
C LEU A 78 5.76 20.61 -18.99
N GLU A 79 7.04 20.93 -19.18
CA GLU A 79 7.59 22.28 -19.30
C GLU A 79 7.24 23.16 -18.08
N LEU A 80 7.28 22.59 -16.87
CA LEU A 80 6.93 23.30 -15.65
C LEU A 80 8.01 24.32 -15.26
N SER A 81 7.59 25.55 -14.94
CA SER A 81 8.48 26.53 -14.34
C SER A 81 8.73 26.21 -12.86
N THR A 82 9.77 26.80 -12.26
CA THR A 82 10.01 26.70 -10.82
C THR A 82 8.78 27.12 -9.99
N GLN A 83 8.03 28.12 -10.46
CA GLN A 83 6.83 28.56 -9.76
C GLN A 83 5.68 27.56 -9.90
N ASP A 84 5.57 26.87 -11.04
CA ASP A 84 4.55 25.82 -11.25
C ASP A 84 4.82 24.62 -10.33
N VAL A 85 6.09 24.21 -10.20
CA VAL A 85 6.50 23.16 -9.27
C VAL A 85 6.13 23.54 -7.83
N GLN A 86 6.46 24.76 -7.39
CA GLN A 86 6.12 25.22 -6.04
C GLN A 86 4.61 25.28 -5.81
N ASP A 87 3.85 25.77 -6.78
CA ASP A 87 2.40 25.85 -6.67
C ASP A 87 1.76 24.44 -6.63
N LEU A 88 2.24 23.49 -7.44
CA LEU A 88 1.82 22.09 -7.40
C LEU A 88 2.17 21.42 -6.06
N VAL A 89 3.40 21.59 -5.57
CA VAL A 89 3.82 21.05 -4.26
C VAL A 89 2.97 21.64 -3.14
N ALA A 90 2.64 22.93 -3.17
CA ALA A 90 1.73 23.54 -2.20
C ALA A 90 0.33 22.91 -2.25
N TYR A 91 -0.18 22.61 -3.45
CA TYR A 91 -1.45 21.90 -3.60
C TYR A 91 -1.39 20.46 -3.10
N LEU A 92 -0.34 19.71 -3.43
CA LEU A 92 -0.13 18.35 -2.93
C LEU A 92 -0.02 18.31 -1.40
N ASN A 93 0.70 19.27 -0.80
CA ASN A 93 0.75 19.40 0.65
C ASN A 93 -0.63 19.67 1.25
N ALA A 94 -1.46 20.51 0.62
CA ALA A 94 -2.80 20.80 1.11
C ALA A 94 -3.77 19.61 0.97
N VAL A 95 -3.67 18.85 -0.13
CA VAL A 95 -4.47 17.63 -0.37
C VAL A 95 -4.04 16.48 0.53
N GLY A 96 -2.73 16.33 0.71
CA GLY A 96 -2.13 15.28 1.53
C GLY A 96 -2.00 15.62 3.01
N ASP A 97 -2.44 16.81 3.42
CA ASP A 97 -2.55 17.17 4.82
C ASP A 97 -3.65 16.36 5.50
N GLY A 98 -3.56 16.25 6.81
CA GLY A 98 -4.53 15.54 7.62
C GLY A 98 -4.14 15.56 9.08
N GLU A 99 -4.97 14.95 9.92
CA GLU A 99 -4.54 14.67 11.28
C GLU A 99 -3.44 13.62 11.23
N ARG A 100 -2.27 13.96 11.76
CA ARG A 100 -1.21 12.98 11.97
C ARG A 100 -1.83 11.81 12.73
N PRO A 101 -1.77 10.57 12.22
CA PRO A 101 -2.34 9.43 12.91
C PRO A 101 -1.85 9.42 14.37
N PHE A 102 -2.79 9.43 15.32
CA PHE A 102 -2.47 9.41 16.76
C PHE A 102 -1.59 8.20 17.11
N ASP A 103 -1.84 7.09 16.41
CA ASP A 103 -1.00 5.91 16.41
C ASP A 103 -0.12 5.90 15.16
N LYS A 104 1.20 5.77 15.35
CA LYS A 104 2.11 5.52 14.22
C LYS A 104 1.73 4.19 13.58
N ASP A 105 1.72 4.19 12.25
CA ASP A 105 1.59 2.95 11.50
C ASP A 105 2.67 1.94 11.92
N GLY A 106 2.28 0.68 12.05
CA GLY A 106 3.05 -0.34 12.73
C GLY A 106 2.30 -1.66 12.85
N VAL A 107 3.04 -2.72 13.21
CA VAL A 107 2.49 -4.07 13.39
C VAL A 107 1.27 -4.08 14.31
N VAL A 108 1.29 -3.31 15.40
CA VAL A 108 0.21 -3.28 16.39
C VAL A 108 -1.08 -2.70 15.79
N LEU A 109 -1.00 -1.57 15.08
CA LEU A 109 -2.17 -0.92 14.48
C LEU A 109 -2.77 -1.80 13.39
N ARG A 110 -1.93 -2.33 12.49
CA ARG A 110 -2.37 -3.20 11.40
C ARG A 110 -2.98 -4.51 11.90
N MET A 111 -2.41 -5.10 12.96
CA MET A 111 -3.01 -6.27 13.58
C MET A 111 -4.35 -5.96 14.27
N LYS A 112 -4.51 -4.77 14.84
CA LYS A 112 -5.79 -4.35 15.40
C LYS A 112 -6.87 -4.29 14.31
N GLU A 113 -6.56 -3.73 13.13
CA GLU A 113 -7.49 -3.69 11.99
C GLU A 113 -7.87 -5.11 11.52
N VAL A 114 -6.89 -6.02 11.39
CA VAL A 114 -7.13 -7.44 11.08
C VAL A 114 -8.09 -8.08 12.09
N LEU A 115 -7.86 -7.84 13.39
CA LEU A 115 -8.68 -8.43 14.45
C LEU A 115 -10.10 -7.87 14.46
N GLU A 116 -10.26 -6.55 14.36
CA GLU A 116 -11.56 -5.89 14.32
C GLU A 116 -12.40 -6.37 13.12
N LEU A 117 -11.82 -6.39 11.92
CA LEU A 117 -12.51 -6.90 10.73
C LEU A 117 -12.83 -8.40 10.84
N SER A 118 -11.92 -9.20 11.42
CA SER A 118 -12.16 -10.63 11.60
C SER A 118 -13.31 -10.91 12.57
N SER A 119 -13.52 -10.06 13.57
CA SER A 119 -14.60 -10.25 14.56
C SER A 119 -16.00 -10.21 13.95
N VAL A 120 -16.18 -9.50 12.82
CA VAL A 120 -17.44 -9.47 12.06
C VAL A 120 -17.85 -10.87 11.59
N LEU A 121 -16.88 -11.73 11.25
CA LEU A 121 -17.13 -13.09 10.78
C LEU A 121 -17.78 -13.97 11.85
N GLU A 122 -17.51 -13.71 13.14
CA GLU A 122 -18.08 -14.47 14.25
C GLU A 122 -19.62 -14.38 14.28
N ALA A 123 -20.18 -13.22 13.91
CA ALA A 123 -21.61 -13.01 13.84
C ALA A 123 -22.19 -13.30 12.45
N ALA A 124 -21.45 -12.96 11.38
CA ALA A 124 -21.95 -13.08 10.01
C ALA A 124 -22.03 -14.53 9.51
N ILE A 125 -21.08 -15.38 9.91
CA ILE A 125 -21.05 -16.79 9.46
C ILE A 125 -22.29 -17.56 9.99
N PRO A 126 -22.63 -17.57 11.30
CA PRO A 126 -23.81 -18.28 11.78
C PRO A 126 -25.13 -17.74 11.22
N ALA A 127 -25.16 -16.46 10.84
CA ALA A 127 -26.31 -15.83 10.20
C ALA A 127 -26.45 -16.18 8.70
N ALA A 128 -25.49 -16.90 8.11
CA ALA A 128 -25.38 -17.16 6.68
C ALA A 128 -25.42 -15.88 5.82
N ASP A 129 -24.92 -14.75 6.36
CA ASP A 129 -24.87 -13.47 5.65
C ASP A 129 -23.66 -13.45 4.70
N THR A 130 -23.86 -14.05 3.53
CA THR A 130 -22.84 -14.17 2.48
C THR A 130 -22.25 -12.83 2.05
N ALA A 131 -23.05 -11.76 2.04
CA ALA A 131 -22.58 -10.44 1.63
C ALA A 131 -21.62 -9.84 2.67
N VAL A 132 -21.98 -9.92 3.95
CA VAL A 132 -21.12 -9.43 5.04
C VAL A 132 -19.88 -10.30 5.19
N VAL A 133 -19.99 -11.62 5.06
CA VAL A 133 -18.84 -12.54 5.09
C VAL A 133 -17.86 -12.22 3.97
N SER A 134 -18.34 -12.04 2.74
CA SER A 134 -17.47 -11.75 1.60
C SER A 134 -16.73 -10.41 1.75
N LEU A 135 -17.43 -9.38 2.26
CA LEU A 135 -16.83 -8.08 2.55
C LEU A 135 -15.75 -8.19 3.64
N ALA A 136 -16.04 -8.86 4.75
CA ALA A 136 -15.10 -9.06 5.85
C ALA A 136 -13.88 -9.88 5.41
N VAL A 137 -14.08 -11.00 4.71
CA VAL A 137 -12.99 -11.83 4.14
C VAL A 137 -12.10 -11.00 3.22
N THR A 138 -12.70 -10.18 2.35
CA THR A 138 -11.96 -9.30 1.43
C THR A 138 -11.13 -8.27 2.18
N GLY A 139 -11.72 -7.60 3.19
CA GLY A 139 -11.06 -6.60 4.02
C GLY A 139 -9.90 -7.18 4.81
N VAL A 140 -10.14 -8.26 5.57
CA VAL A 140 -9.09 -8.96 6.33
C VAL A 140 -7.96 -9.44 5.39
N GLY A 141 -8.32 -9.97 4.22
CA GLY A 141 -7.35 -10.39 3.22
C GLY A 141 -6.52 -9.25 2.63
N ALA A 142 -7.05 -8.01 2.61
CA ALA A 142 -6.30 -6.82 2.20
C ALA A 142 -5.29 -6.41 3.27
N GLU A 143 -5.69 -6.35 4.53
CA GLU A 143 -4.79 -6.01 5.65
C GLU A 143 -3.64 -6.99 5.81
N LEU A 144 -3.90 -8.30 5.65
CA LEU A 144 -2.84 -9.32 5.68
C LEU A 144 -1.84 -9.17 4.53
N ARG A 145 -2.30 -8.72 3.35
CA ARG A 145 -1.42 -8.41 2.20
C ARG A 145 -0.59 -7.16 2.48
N GLU A 146 -1.20 -6.11 3.00
CA GLU A 146 -0.51 -4.88 3.40
C GLU A 146 0.59 -5.15 4.43
N LEU A 147 0.29 -5.94 5.48
CA LEU A 147 1.27 -6.43 6.45
C LEU A 147 2.41 -7.21 5.79
N THR A 148 2.11 -8.00 4.76
CA THR A 148 3.12 -8.77 4.01
C THR A 148 4.03 -7.84 3.21
N GLU A 149 3.49 -6.78 2.60
CA GLU A 149 4.24 -5.80 1.82
C GLU A 149 5.22 -4.99 2.68
N HIS A 150 4.83 -4.70 3.93
CA HIS A 150 5.70 -4.07 4.92
C HIS A 150 6.83 -4.96 5.44
N ILE A 151 6.86 -6.25 5.08
CA ILE A 151 7.93 -7.17 5.44
C ILE A 151 8.74 -7.46 4.18
N PRO A 152 9.96 -6.91 4.03
CA PRO A 152 10.70 -7.05 2.80
C PRO A 152 11.06 -8.52 2.49
N ASP A 153 11.11 -8.86 1.20
CA ASP A 153 11.37 -10.22 0.72
C ASP A 153 12.82 -10.69 0.98
N ILE A 154 13.08 -11.99 1.07
CA ILE A 154 14.43 -12.55 1.24
C ILE A 154 15.39 -12.19 0.09
N ARG A 155 14.84 -11.95 -1.11
CA ARG A 155 15.60 -11.49 -2.28
C ARG A 155 16.03 -10.02 -2.19
N ASN A 156 15.56 -9.30 -1.18
CA ASN A 156 15.89 -7.91 -0.95
C ASN A 156 17.30 -7.78 -0.34
N THR A 157 18.20 -7.17 -1.10
CA THR A 157 19.60 -6.96 -0.73
C THR A 157 19.79 -6.08 0.50
N SER A 158 18.76 -5.33 0.90
CA SER A 158 18.80 -4.37 2.02
C SER A 158 18.70 -5.05 3.39
N ILE A 159 18.14 -6.26 3.44
CA ILE A 159 17.95 -7.01 4.70
C ILE A 159 18.70 -8.36 4.72
N GLY A 160 19.02 -8.94 3.56
CA GLY A 160 19.92 -10.08 3.39
C GLY A 160 19.57 -11.35 4.19
N GLY A 161 18.83 -12.28 3.56
CA GLY A 161 18.80 -13.69 3.98
C GLY A 161 18.29 -13.99 5.40
N LYS A 162 17.52 -13.09 6.03
CA LYS A 162 17.01 -13.27 7.40
C LYS A 162 15.82 -14.23 7.43
N ASP A 163 15.82 -15.15 8.38
CA ASP A 163 14.76 -16.15 8.56
C ASP A 163 13.46 -15.55 9.13
N GLN A 164 13.55 -14.50 9.96
CA GLN A 164 12.38 -13.93 10.64
C GLN A 164 11.41 -13.22 9.68
N PRO A 165 11.86 -12.34 8.75
CA PRO A 165 10.98 -11.79 7.70
C PRO A 165 10.36 -12.86 6.81
N LEU A 166 11.12 -13.90 6.46
CA LEU A 166 10.60 -15.01 5.65
C LEU A 166 9.47 -15.74 6.38
N ALA A 167 9.70 -16.16 7.63
CA ALA A 167 8.70 -16.84 8.45
C ALA A 167 7.43 -15.99 8.63
N ALA A 168 7.58 -14.67 8.82
CA ALA A 168 6.45 -13.76 8.95
C ALA A 168 5.68 -13.56 7.63
N ARG A 169 6.34 -13.55 6.47
CA ARG A 169 5.66 -13.51 5.16
C ARG A 169 4.88 -14.81 4.91
N GLU A 170 5.49 -15.96 5.17
CA GLU A 170 4.82 -17.25 4.96
C GLU A 170 3.59 -17.40 5.85
N ILE A 171 3.69 -17.05 7.15
CA ILE A 171 2.54 -17.18 8.04
C ILE A 171 1.37 -16.28 7.62
N LEU A 172 1.63 -15.06 7.14
CA LEU A 172 0.59 -14.14 6.63
C LEU A 172 -0.04 -14.67 5.33
N LYS A 173 0.78 -15.11 4.37
CA LYS A 173 0.31 -15.64 3.08
C LYS A 173 -0.55 -16.88 3.26
N ASP A 174 -0.19 -17.77 4.16
CA ASP A 174 -0.94 -19.00 4.44
C ASP A 174 -2.34 -18.73 5.02
N ARG A 175 -2.61 -17.53 5.53
CA ARG A 175 -3.95 -17.15 6.04
C ARG A 175 -4.93 -16.79 4.94
N VAL A 176 -4.46 -16.23 3.82
CA VAL A 176 -5.33 -15.79 2.71
C VAL A 176 -6.15 -16.96 2.11
N PRO A 177 -5.58 -18.15 1.86
CA PRO A 177 -6.36 -19.31 1.42
C PRO A 177 -7.42 -19.77 2.43
N THR A 178 -7.16 -19.65 3.74
CA THR A 178 -8.14 -19.99 4.78
C THR A 178 -9.34 -19.05 4.74
N LEU A 179 -9.11 -17.74 4.59
CA LEU A 179 -10.19 -16.75 4.44
C LEU A 179 -11.07 -17.05 3.22
N ARG A 180 -10.44 -17.38 2.07
CA ARG A 180 -11.18 -17.78 0.88
C ARG A 180 -12.01 -19.05 1.10
N ARG A 181 -11.52 -19.99 1.90
CA ARG A 181 -12.26 -21.22 2.23
C ARG A 181 -13.51 -20.89 3.05
N ILE A 182 -13.41 -20.00 4.04
CA ILE A 182 -14.56 -19.54 4.84
C ILE A 182 -15.65 -18.98 3.91
N ASP A 183 -15.28 -18.08 2.99
CA ASP A 183 -16.22 -17.48 2.02
C ASP A 183 -16.93 -18.55 1.17
N LEU A 184 -16.18 -19.54 0.67
CA LEU A 184 -16.72 -20.64 -0.13
C LEU A 184 -17.66 -21.56 0.66
N GLU A 185 -17.32 -21.91 1.90
CA GLU A 185 -18.16 -22.77 2.73
C GLU A 185 -19.48 -22.07 3.12
N VAL A 186 -19.45 -20.77 3.45
CA VAL A 186 -20.68 -19.99 3.71
C VAL A 186 -21.55 -19.90 2.46
N ALA A 187 -20.96 -19.64 1.29
CA ALA A 187 -21.69 -19.62 0.03
C ALA A 187 -22.31 -20.98 -0.33
N ALA A 188 -21.72 -22.09 0.10
CA ALA A 188 -22.25 -23.43 -0.04
C ALA A 188 -23.31 -23.80 1.03
N GLY A 189 -23.53 -22.94 2.03
CA GLY A 189 -24.42 -23.22 3.17
C GLY A 189 -23.81 -24.14 4.24
N HIS A 190 -22.51 -24.42 4.16
CA HIS A 190 -21.76 -25.27 5.09
C HIS A 190 -21.29 -24.47 6.31
N ILE A 191 -22.24 -24.05 7.15
CA ILE A 191 -21.98 -23.10 8.23
C ILE A 191 -21.06 -23.69 9.32
N ASP A 192 -21.16 -24.98 9.61
CA ASP A 192 -20.33 -25.64 10.62
C ASP A 192 -18.86 -25.76 10.16
N GLU A 193 -18.64 -26.07 8.89
CA GLU A 193 -17.34 -26.09 8.23
C GLU A 193 -16.73 -24.69 8.20
N ALA A 194 -17.52 -23.68 7.80
CA ALA A 194 -17.10 -22.28 7.81
C ALA A 194 -16.68 -21.81 9.21
N MET A 195 -17.46 -22.12 10.24
CA MET A 195 -17.14 -21.78 11.64
C MET A 195 -15.90 -22.52 12.16
N THR A 196 -15.63 -23.72 11.65
CA THR A 196 -14.41 -24.47 12.00
C THR A 196 -13.18 -23.82 11.37
N GLU A 197 -13.25 -23.43 10.09
CA GLU A 197 -12.19 -22.68 9.42
C GLU A 197 -11.97 -21.30 10.05
N TYR A 198 -13.05 -20.59 10.42
CA TYR A 198 -12.96 -19.31 11.13
C TYR A 198 -12.26 -19.45 12.48
N ARG A 199 -12.62 -20.43 13.32
CA ARG A 199 -11.95 -20.65 14.61
C ARG A 199 -10.46 -20.94 14.45
N ARG A 200 -10.10 -21.74 13.45
CA ARG A 200 -8.70 -22.02 13.13
C ARG A 200 -7.97 -20.75 12.69
N PHE A 201 -8.58 -19.97 11.81
CA PHE A 201 -8.04 -18.67 11.39
C PHE A 201 -7.85 -17.73 12.59
N ALA A 202 -8.88 -17.55 13.41
CA ALA A 202 -8.87 -16.68 14.57
C ALA A 202 -7.79 -17.08 15.58
N GLN A 203 -7.59 -18.38 15.84
CA GLN A 203 -6.52 -18.85 16.71
C GLN A 203 -5.14 -18.44 16.17
N LEU A 204 -4.86 -18.69 14.90
CA LEU A 204 -3.55 -18.37 14.30
C LEU A 204 -3.30 -16.85 14.29
N VAL A 205 -4.33 -16.04 13.99
CA VAL A 205 -4.23 -14.58 13.91
C VAL A 205 -4.12 -13.92 15.29
N ASN A 206 -4.71 -14.49 16.33
CA ASN A 206 -4.60 -13.97 17.70
C ASN A 206 -3.27 -14.32 18.38
N PHE A 207 -2.64 -15.45 18.01
CA PHE A 207 -1.47 -15.96 18.75
C PHE A 207 -0.20 -16.04 17.90
N ASP A 208 -0.24 -16.73 16.75
CA ASP A 208 0.99 -17.04 16.01
C ASP A 208 1.44 -15.87 15.13
N VAL A 209 0.50 -15.20 14.46
CA VAL A 209 0.80 -14.04 13.60
C VAL A 209 1.45 -12.90 14.39
N PRO A 210 0.93 -12.44 15.55
CA PRO A 210 1.57 -11.38 16.32
C PRO A 210 2.98 -11.76 16.80
N VAL A 211 3.20 -13.01 17.17
CA VAL A 211 4.53 -13.50 17.60
C VAL A 211 5.53 -13.48 16.44
N ALA A 212 5.11 -13.93 15.25
CA ALA A 212 5.94 -13.89 14.05
C ALA A 212 6.25 -12.46 13.61
N LEU A 213 5.23 -11.59 13.59
CA LEU A 213 5.37 -10.19 13.22
C LEU A 213 6.29 -9.43 14.18
N LYS A 214 6.12 -9.60 15.49
CA LYS A 214 7.00 -8.99 16.51
C LYS A 214 8.45 -9.39 16.33
N LYS A 215 8.71 -10.65 15.94
CA LYS A 215 10.06 -11.10 15.63
C LYS A 215 10.58 -10.45 14.35
N ALA A 216 9.75 -10.27 13.32
CA ALA A 216 10.15 -9.69 12.04
C ALA A 216 10.23 -8.16 12.05
N GLU A 217 9.53 -7.48 12.95
CA GLU A 217 9.38 -6.03 13.02
C GLU A 217 10.70 -5.24 12.94
N PRO A 218 11.81 -5.63 13.60
CA PRO A 218 13.09 -4.94 13.48
C PRO A 218 13.63 -4.86 12.05
N TRP A 219 13.20 -5.77 11.16
CA TRP A 219 13.56 -5.86 9.75
C TRP A 219 12.41 -5.51 8.81
N SER A 220 11.30 -5.02 9.34
CA SER A 220 10.15 -4.55 8.57
C SER A 220 10.33 -3.10 8.14
N LEU A 221 9.54 -2.66 7.17
CA LEU A 221 9.46 -1.26 6.75
C LEU A 221 8.84 -0.35 7.82
N PHE A 222 8.18 -0.90 8.85
CA PHE A 222 7.78 -0.12 10.02
C PHE A 222 8.99 0.43 10.81
N ASN A 223 10.17 -0.18 10.66
CA ASN A 223 11.42 0.37 11.19
C ASN A 223 11.99 1.42 10.24
N SER A 224 12.03 2.69 10.65
CA SER A 224 12.50 3.82 9.83
C SER A 224 13.90 3.63 9.24
N ASN A 225 14.81 2.96 9.95
CA ASN A 225 16.16 2.71 9.45
C ASN A 225 16.17 1.68 8.32
N VAL A 226 15.36 0.63 8.47
CA VAL A 226 15.21 -0.41 7.44
C VAL A 226 14.44 0.14 6.25
N HIS A 227 13.40 0.94 6.50
CA HIS A 227 12.68 1.70 5.49
C HIS A 227 13.63 2.53 4.63
N GLN A 228 14.45 3.38 5.26
CA GLN A 228 15.40 4.22 4.55
C GLN A 228 16.44 3.40 3.78
N ALA A 229 17.02 2.36 4.41
CA ALA A 229 17.99 1.49 3.75
C ALA A 229 17.38 0.73 2.56
N HIS A 230 16.14 0.26 2.70
CA HIS A 230 15.41 -0.45 1.66
C HIS A 230 15.24 0.39 0.40
N TYR A 231 14.71 1.58 0.56
CA TYR A 231 14.42 2.45 -0.57
C TYR A 231 15.67 3.12 -1.14
N THR A 232 16.69 3.38 -0.32
CA THR A 232 18.03 3.76 -0.81
C THR A 232 18.62 2.68 -1.72
N ALA A 233 18.45 1.39 -1.38
CA ALA A 233 18.96 0.30 -2.21
C ALA A 233 18.16 0.12 -3.51
N LEU A 234 16.82 0.24 -3.47
CA LEU A 234 15.98 0.19 -4.67
C LEU A 234 16.33 1.32 -5.65
N GLY A 235 16.54 2.54 -5.15
CA GLY A 235 16.97 3.68 -5.95
C GLY A 235 18.32 3.48 -6.65
N ARG A 236 19.21 2.61 -6.13
CA ARG A 236 20.50 2.27 -6.77
C ARG A 236 20.39 1.16 -7.81
N MET A 237 19.36 0.32 -7.73
CA MET A 237 19.17 -0.84 -8.62
C MET A 237 18.39 -0.49 -9.89
N LEU A 238 17.55 0.54 -9.83
CA LEU A 238 16.77 0.98 -10.96
C LEU A 238 17.66 1.89 -11.82
N PRO A 239 17.90 1.57 -13.09
CA PRO A 239 18.69 2.43 -13.95
C PRO A 239 18.00 3.78 -13.99
N VAL A 240 18.71 4.84 -13.61
CA VAL A 240 18.38 6.18 -14.08
C VAL A 240 18.51 6.08 -15.59
N THR A 241 17.39 5.92 -16.29
CA THR A 241 17.37 6.11 -17.73
C THR A 241 17.66 7.59 -17.95
N SER A 242 18.94 7.93 -17.98
CA SER A 242 19.42 9.13 -18.60
C SER A 242 18.91 9.08 -20.03
N GLY A 243 17.95 9.94 -20.33
CA GLY A 243 17.52 10.19 -21.70
C GLY A 243 18.71 10.68 -22.50
N GLN A 244 19.42 9.76 -23.14
CA GLN A 244 20.13 10.06 -24.37
C GLN A 244 19.08 9.96 -25.47
N SER A 245 18.59 11.12 -25.92
CA SER A 245 18.05 11.25 -27.27
C SER A 245 19.04 12.10 -28.06
N GLN A 246 19.54 11.48 -29.13
CA GLN A 246 20.31 12.08 -30.21
C GLN A 246 19.46 13.08 -30.98
#